data_AF-A0AAW8W4J6-F1
#
_entry.id   AF-A0AAW8W4J6-F1
#
_cell.length_a   1.000
_cell.length_b   1.000
_cell.length_c   1.000
_cell.angle_alpha   90.00
_cell.angle_beta   90.00
_cell.angle_gamma   90.00
#
_symmetry.space_group_name_H-M   'P 1'
#
loop_
_entity.id
_entity.type
_entity.pdbx_description
1 polymer ?
#
loop_
_entity_poly.entity_id
_entity_poly.type
_entity_poly.pdbx_seq_one_letter_code
_entity_poly.pdbx_strand_id
1 'polypeptide(L)'
;MELTRQEVVQLLSESHSVVVDQRFTRPGRRNLVVFDAVRHAATRKIFALVYTKDHQLYVDLKQALTTIADLVESSPAITLGQHFDKQHWITVNVTALSSRQELQNLALVSYHLSREA
;
A
#
# COMPACT_ATOMS: atom_id res chain seq x y z
N MET A 1 5.77 -11.55 -7.64
CA MET A 1 5.20 -12.56 -6.72
C MET A 1 3.70 -12.70 -7.02
N GLU A 2 3.14 -13.91 -6.91
CA GLU A 2 1.69 -14.12 -7.06
C GLU A 2 0.99 -13.99 -5.70
N LEU A 3 0.38 -12.82 -5.44
CA LEU A 3 -0.52 -12.61 -4.31
C LEU A 3 -1.84 -12.03 -4.82
N THR A 4 -2.92 -12.39 -4.15
CA THR A 4 -4.24 -11.77 -4.32
C THR A 4 -4.33 -10.49 -3.47
N ARG A 5 -5.28 -9.62 -3.82
CA ARG A 5 -5.64 -8.44 -3.03
C ARG A 5 -5.96 -8.78 -1.57
N GLN A 6 -6.67 -9.88 -1.34
CA GLN A 6 -7.04 -10.34 0.01
C GLN A 6 -5.82 -10.82 0.80
N GLU A 7 -4.88 -11.54 0.18
CA GLU A 7 -3.65 -11.98 0.83
C GLU A 7 -2.74 -10.81 1.19
N VAL A 8 -2.66 -9.78 0.33
CA VAL A 8 -1.94 -8.54 0.69
C VAL A 8 -2.62 -7.86 1.87
N VAL A 9 -3.93 -7.68 1.87
CA VAL A 9 -4.65 -7.10 3.02
C VAL A 9 -4.41 -7.92 4.30
N GLN A 10 -4.43 -9.25 4.22
CA GLN A 10 -4.15 -10.12 5.36
C GLN A 10 -2.73 -9.92 5.87
N LEU A 11 -1.74 -9.92 4.98
CA LEU A 11 -0.33 -9.64 5.30
C LEU A 11 -0.16 -8.29 6.00
N LEU A 12 -0.83 -7.25 5.53
CA LEU A 12 -0.80 -5.91 6.14
C LEU A 12 -1.51 -5.85 7.50
N SER A 13 -2.42 -6.79 7.76
CA SER A 13 -3.20 -6.91 9.00
C SER A 13 -2.54 -7.83 10.03
N GLU A 14 -1.57 -8.66 9.61
CA GLU A 14 -0.84 -9.57 10.50
C GLU A 14 -0.20 -8.76 11.65
N SER A 15 -0.53 -9.13 12.88
CA SER A 15 -0.02 -8.49 14.11
C SER A 15 -0.45 -7.04 14.38
N HIS A 16 -1.40 -6.50 13.62
CA HIS A 16 -1.86 -5.10 13.77
C HIS A 16 -3.38 -5.01 13.95
N SER A 17 -3.82 -4.07 14.80
CA SER A 17 -5.24 -3.75 14.94
C SER A 17 -5.66 -2.77 13.84
N VAL A 18 -6.26 -3.31 12.78
CA VAL A 18 -6.60 -2.54 11.58
C VAL A 18 -8.08 -2.69 11.21
N VAL A 19 -8.59 -1.71 10.47
CA VAL A 19 -9.88 -1.80 9.79
C VAL A 19 -9.68 -1.53 8.31
N VAL A 20 -10.40 -2.31 7.50
CA VAL A 20 -10.38 -2.20 6.04
C VAL A 20 -11.72 -1.67 5.57
N ASP A 21 -11.70 -0.68 4.68
CA ASP A 21 -12.91 -0.20 3.99
C ASP A 21 -12.63 0.11 2.52
N GLN A 22 -13.70 0.12 1.73
CA GLN A 22 -13.65 0.34 0.28
C GLN A 22 -14.27 1.69 -0.11
N ARG A 23 -14.18 2.71 0.75
CA ARG A 23 -14.87 4.01 0.55
C ARG A 23 -14.46 4.75 -0.72
N PHE A 24 -13.28 4.44 -1.26
CA PHE A 24 -12.77 5.04 -2.49
C PHE A 24 -13.23 4.30 -3.76
N THR A 25 -13.85 3.12 -3.62
CA THR A 25 -14.42 2.36 -4.73
C THR A 25 -15.69 3.06 -5.20
N ARG A 26 -15.73 3.47 -6.48
CA ARG A 26 -16.88 4.16 -7.09
C ARG A 26 -17.74 3.16 -7.88
N PRO A 27 -18.85 2.64 -7.32
CA PRO A 27 -19.68 1.66 -8.03
C PRO A 27 -20.27 2.26 -9.31
N GLY A 28 -20.45 1.42 -10.34
CA GLY A 28 -21.10 1.80 -11.60
C GLY A 28 -20.18 2.26 -12.74
N ARG A 29 -18.85 2.21 -12.59
CA ARG A 29 -17.92 2.41 -13.72
C ARG A 29 -17.58 1.10 -14.41
N ARG A 30 -17.47 1.14 -15.74
CA ARG A 30 -17.16 -0.03 -16.60
C ARG A 30 -15.81 -0.68 -16.26
N ASN A 31 -14.84 0.12 -15.82
CA ASN A 31 -13.55 -0.33 -15.29
C ASN A 31 -13.48 0.03 -13.80
N LEU A 32 -14.11 -0.80 -12.96
CA LEU A 32 -14.14 -0.59 -11.52
C LEU A 32 -12.79 -1.00 -10.91
N VAL A 33 -12.00 -0.03 -10.48
CA VAL A 33 -10.88 -0.28 -9.56
C VAL A 33 -11.43 -0.33 -8.14
N VAL A 34 -11.25 -1.47 -7.48
CA VAL A 34 -11.56 -1.63 -6.06
C VAL A 34 -10.33 -1.21 -5.26
N PHE A 35 -10.55 -0.29 -4.33
CA PHE A 35 -9.52 0.23 -3.43
C PHE A 35 -9.82 -0.21 -2.00
N ASP A 36 -8.94 -1.00 -1.40
CA ASP A 36 -9.00 -1.30 0.03
C ASP A 36 -8.09 -0.35 0.79
N ALA A 37 -8.70 0.58 1.53
CA ALA A 37 -7.99 1.41 2.47
C ALA A 37 -7.79 0.62 3.78
N VAL A 38 -6.54 0.30 4.08
CA VAL A 38 -6.16 -0.33 5.35
C VAL A 38 -5.79 0.77 6.33
N ARG A 39 -6.49 0.80 7.47
CA ARG A 39 -6.43 1.87 8.45
C ARG A 39 -6.10 1.35 9.83
N HIS A 40 -5.46 2.18 10.64
CA HIS A 40 -5.37 1.99 12.08
C HIS A 40 -6.77 1.89 12.68
N ALA A 41 -7.06 0.85 13.47
CA ALA A 41 -8.38 0.69 14.07
C ALA A 41 -8.74 1.84 15.02
N ALA A 42 -7.75 2.32 15.80
CA ALA A 42 -7.93 3.38 16.79
C ALA A 42 -8.13 4.77 16.16
N THR A 43 -7.28 5.16 15.21
CA THR A 43 -7.26 6.53 14.66
C THR A 43 -7.98 6.67 13.32
N ARG A 44 -8.29 5.55 12.65
CA ARG A 44 -8.83 5.49 11.28
C ARG A 44 -7.93 6.12 10.21
N LYS A 45 -6.68 6.45 10.54
CA LYS A 45 -5.68 6.94 9.59
C LYS A 45 -5.27 5.80 8.64
N ILE A 46 -5.17 6.11 7.35
CA ILE A 46 -4.75 5.16 6.32
C ILE A 46 -3.24 4.98 6.45
N PHE A 47 -2.79 3.73 6.38
CA PHE A 47 -1.36 3.41 6.24
C PHE A 47 -1.09 2.54 5.00
N ALA A 48 -2.11 1.97 4.37
CA ALA A 48 -1.94 1.31 3.09
C ALA A 48 -3.20 1.45 2.24
N LEU A 49 -3.02 1.51 0.92
CA LEU A 49 -4.10 1.46 -0.06
C LEU A 49 -3.80 0.36 -1.07
N VAL A 50 -4.57 -0.73 -1.04
CA VAL A 50 -4.38 -1.89 -1.91
C VAL A 50 -5.38 -1.82 -3.07
N TYR A 51 -4.91 -2.04 -4.30
CA TYR A 51 -5.78 -2.03 -5.48
C TYR A 51 -5.20 -2.84 -6.63
N THR A 52 -6.07 -3.32 -7.51
CA THR A 52 -5.68 -3.99 -8.76
C THR A 52 -6.01 -3.08 -9.94
N LYS A 53 -5.04 -2.85 -10.82
CA LYS A 53 -5.21 -2.06 -12.05
C LYS A 53 -4.41 -2.72 -13.17
N ASP A 54 -5.00 -2.83 -14.35
CA ASP A 54 -4.35 -3.40 -15.54
C ASP A 54 -3.72 -4.79 -15.26
N HIS A 55 -4.45 -5.64 -14.52
CA HIS A 55 -4.03 -6.98 -14.06
C HIS A 55 -2.81 -7.01 -13.11
N GLN A 56 -2.35 -5.86 -12.62
CA GLN A 56 -1.26 -5.76 -11.66
C GLN A 56 -1.80 -5.35 -10.28
N LEU A 57 -1.20 -5.91 -9.24
CA LEU A 57 -1.53 -5.61 -7.85
C LEU A 57 -0.58 -4.57 -7.30
N TYR A 58 -1.15 -3.51 -6.72
CA TYR A 58 -0.40 -2.41 -6.16
C TYR A 58 -0.77 -2.17 -4.70
N VAL A 59 0.17 -1.57 -3.98
CA VAL A 59 -0.06 -0.99 -2.67
C VAL A 59 0.65 0.36 -2.54
N ASP A 60 -0.09 1.38 -2.10
CA ASP A 60 0.51 2.65 -1.71
C ASP A 60 0.87 2.62 -0.23
N LEU A 61 2.10 3.01 0.10
CA LEU A 61 2.68 2.97 1.45
C LEU A 61 3.41 4.28 1.77
N LYS A 62 3.27 4.76 3.01
CA LYS A 62 4.00 5.91 3.52
C LYS A 62 5.43 5.52 3.88
N GLN A 63 6.40 6.38 3.59
CA GLN A 63 7.83 6.21 3.87
C GLN A 63 8.43 7.51 4.40
N ALA A 64 9.66 7.43 4.92
CA ALA A 64 10.42 8.60 5.34
C ALA A 64 10.98 9.34 4.10
N LEU A 65 10.98 10.68 4.14
CA LEU A 65 11.53 11.51 3.06
C LEU A 65 12.95 11.11 2.67
N THR A 66 13.77 10.76 3.65
CA THR A 66 15.17 10.38 3.47
C THR A 66 15.37 9.04 2.76
N THR A 67 14.33 8.21 2.62
CA THR A 67 14.45 6.86 2.03
C THR A 67 13.78 6.72 0.67
N ILE A 68 12.91 7.66 0.26
CA ILE A 68 12.09 7.49 -0.96
C ILE A 68 12.95 7.41 -2.22
N ALA A 69 13.95 8.29 -2.36
CA ALA A 69 14.80 8.30 -3.55
C ALA A 69 15.51 6.94 -3.74
N ASP A 70 16.14 6.46 -2.67
CA ASP A 70 16.86 5.18 -2.66
C ASP A 70 15.93 3.99 -2.96
N LEU A 71 14.71 3.98 -2.41
CA LEU A 71 13.73 2.92 -2.67
C LEU A 71 13.28 2.88 -4.12
N VAL A 72 13.06 4.04 -4.74
CA VAL A 72 12.66 4.14 -6.15
C VAL A 72 13.82 3.78 -7.09
N GLU A 73 15.06 4.14 -6.73
CA GLU A 73 16.25 3.82 -7.53
C GLU A 73 16.63 2.33 -7.44
N SER A 74 16.46 1.72 -6.27
CA SER A 74 16.87 0.34 -6.01
C SER A 74 15.94 -0.73 -6.57
N SER A 75 14.69 -0.40 -6.89
CA SER A 75 13.70 -1.39 -7.35
C SER A 75 12.76 -0.82 -8.42
N PRO A 76 12.70 -1.42 -9.63
CA PRO A 76 11.74 -1.02 -10.66
C PRO A 76 10.28 -1.35 -10.28
N ALA A 77 10.07 -2.15 -9.23
CA ALA A 77 8.74 -2.41 -8.68
C ALA A 77 8.22 -1.27 -7.79
N ILE A 78 9.05 -0.28 -7.47
CA ILE A 78 8.71 0.82 -6.57
C ILE A 78 8.73 2.13 -7.34
N THR A 79 7.63 2.88 -7.27
CA THR A 79 7.52 4.23 -7.84
C THR A 79 7.10 5.23 -6.77
N LEU A 80 7.18 6.52 -7.09
CA LEU A 80 6.55 7.56 -6.26
C LEU A 80 5.03 7.32 -6.15
N GLY A 81 4.44 7.78 -5.05
CA GLY A 81 3.03 7.59 -4.73
C GLY A 81 2.09 8.03 -5.87
N GLN A 82 1.18 7.14 -6.25
CA GLN A 82 0.21 7.38 -7.32
C GLN A 82 -1.06 8.08 -6.83
N HIS A 83 -1.58 7.73 -5.65
CA HIS A 83 -2.84 8.28 -5.14
C HIS A 83 -2.69 9.24 -3.95
N PHE A 84 -1.50 9.28 -3.34
CA PHE A 84 -1.18 10.14 -2.21
C PHE A 84 -0.10 11.16 -2.60
N ASP A 85 0.29 12.02 -1.65
CA ASP A 85 1.37 12.96 -1.90
C ASP A 85 2.68 12.22 -2.24
N LYS A 86 3.37 12.69 -3.27
CA LYS A 86 4.60 12.06 -3.77
C LYS A 86 5.80 12.24 -2.86
N GLN A 87 5.67 13.07 -1.83
CA GLN A 87 6.77 13.40 -0.91
C GLN A 87 6.89 12.35 0.20
N HIS A 88 5.79 11.74 0.62
CA HIS A 88 5.80 10.80 1.74
C HIS A 88 5.32 9.41 1.34
N TRP A 89 4.87 9.20 0.11
CA TRP A 89 4.30 7.93 -0.32
C TRP A 89 5.03 7.34 -1.51
N ILE A 90 5.12 6.01 -1.50
CA ILE A 90 5.54 5.18 -2.62
C ILE A 90 4.36 4.31 -3.06
N THR A 91 4.42 3.85 -4.30
CA THR A 91 3.54 2.82 -4.86
C THR A 91 4.40 1.60 -5.17
N VAL A 92 4.05 0.46 -4.58
CA VAL A 92 4.73 -0.81 -4.80
C VAL A 92 3.89 -1.68 -5.72
N ASN A 93 4.45 -2.10 -6.85
CA ASN A 93 3.91 -3.13 -7.71
C ASN A 93 4.21 -4.51 -7.10
N VAL A 94 3.25 -5.07 -6.37
CA VAL A 94 3.38 -6.35 -5.67
C VAL A 94 3.61 -7.50 -6.65
N THR A 95 3.00 -7.43 -7.85
CA THR A 95 3.21 -8.42 -8.90
C THR A 95 4.67 -8.47 -9.36
N ALA A 96 5.33 -7.31 -9.47
CA ALA A 96 6.73 -7.20 -9.87
C ALA A 96 7.73 -7.34 -8.70
N LEU A 97 7.29 -7.19 -7.46
CA LEU A 97 8.17 -7.33 -6.29
C LEU A 97 8.61 -8.79 -6.12
N SER A 98 9.90 -8.97 -5.84
CA SER A 98 10.54 -10.29 -5.72
C SER A 98 10.44 -10.88 -4.30
N SER A 99 10.25 -10.03 -3.28
CA SER A 99 10.31 -10.44 -1.87
C SER A 99 9.04 -10.07 -1.09
N ARG A 100 8.38 -11.08 -0.51
CA ARG A 100 7.28 -10.89 0.45
C ARG A 100 7.77 -10.15 1.71
N GLN A 101 8.98 -10.46 2.17
CA GLN A 101 9.55 -9.85 3.37
C GLN A 101 9.80 -8.35 3.16
N GLU A 102 10.21 -7.96 1.95
CA GLU A 102 10.39 -6.55 1.60
C GLU A 102 9.06 -5.79 1.68
N LEU A 103 7.97 -6.35 1.14
CA LEU A 103 6.63 -5.79 1.29
C LEU A 103 6.21 -5.65 2.76
N GLN A 104 6.48 -6.66 3.60
CA GLN A 104 6.19 -6.60 5.04
C GLN A 104 6.98 -5.49 5.73
N ASN A 105 8.27 -5.33 5.42
CA ASN A 105 9.11 -4.29 6.00
C ASN A 105 8.63 -2.88 5.61
N LEU A 106 8.33 -2.66 4.32
CA LEU A 106 7.79 -1.39 3.83
C LEU A 106 6.44 -1.05 4.48
N ALA A 107 5.57 -2.05 4.63
CA ALA A 107 4.27 -1.90 5.27
C ALA A 107 4.40 -1.55 6.75
N LEU A 108 5.34 -2.19 7.47
CA LEU A 108 5.60 -1.91 8.88
C LEU A 108 6.05 -0.47 9.08
N VAL A 109 6.95 0.04 8.24
CA VAL A 109 7.38 1.45 8.26
C VAL A 109 6.17 2.37 8.05
N SER A 110 5.34 2.09 7.05
CA SER A 110 4.14 2.89 6.78
C SER A 110 3.17 2.90 7.96
N TYR A 111 2.95 1.73 8.58
CA TYR A 111 2.10 1.60 9.77
C TYR A 111 2.60 2.50 10.89
N HIS A 112 3.91 2.50 11.21
CA HIS A 112 4.46 3.35 12.25
C HIS A 112 4.36 4.84 11.93
N LEU A 113 4.73 5.27 10.72
CA LEU A 113 4.74 6.69 10.29
C LEU A 113 3.35 7.33 10.21
N SER A 114 2.29 6.53 10.23
CA SER A 114 0.89 6.98 10.16
C SER A 114 0.17 6.94 11.51
N ARG A 115 0.83 6.44 12.58
CA ARG A 115 0.33 6.53 13.96
C ARG A 115 0.54 7.89 14.60
N GLU A 116 1.67 8.53 14.30
CA GLU A 116 2.14 9.75 14.97
C GLU A 116 1.89 11.04 14.15
N ALA A 117 1.67 10.90 12.84
CA ALA A 117 1.10 11.96 12.01
C ALA A 117 -0.37 12.15 12.36
#